data_AF-A0A416UD29-F1
#
_entry.id   AF-A0A416UD29-F1
#
_cell.length_a   1.000
_cell.length_b   1.000
_cell.length_c   1.000
_cell.angle_alpha   90.00
_cell.angle_beta   90.00
_cell.angle_gamma   90.00
#
_symmetry.space_group_name_H-M   'P 1'
#
loop_
_entity.id
_entity.type
_entity.pdbx_description
1 polymer ?
#
loop_
_entity_poly.entity_id
_entity_poly.type
_entity_poly.pdbx_seq_one_letter_code
_entity_poly.pdbx_strand_id
1 'polypeptide(L)'
;MRRSDCAFPCGRCLCNHCANNVETIDNCTGEAKEPCFVCDECRWYDGDTRHKDMWRQECGEYIVTNEHAERLRRKLKLITGGHTS
;
A
#
# COMPACT_ATOMS: atom_id res chain seq x y z
N MET A 1 -2.14 13.42 -3.15
CA MET A 1 -3.09 12.64 -4.00
C MET A 1 -4.16 12.07 -3.07
N ARG A 2 -5.43 12.24 -3.42
CA ARG A 2 -6.58 11.91 -2.58
C ARG A 2 -7.00 10.46 -2.79
N ARG A 3 -7.69 9.86 -1.81
CA ARG A 3 -8.25 8.51 -1.91
C ARG A 3 -9.18 8.34 -3.11
N SER A 4 -9.92 9.39 -3.47
CA SER A 4 -10.79 9.48 -4.64
C SER A 4 -10.07 9.32 -5.98
N ASP A 5 -8.75 9.46 -6.01
CA ASP A 5 -7.95 9.39 -7.24
C ASP A 5 -7.64 7.93 -7.64
N CYS A 6 -8.14 6.95 -6.87
CA CYS A 6 -7.93 5.51 -7.08
C CYS A 6 -9.25 4.84 -7.46
N ALA A 7 -9.17 3.81 -8.31
CA ALA A 7 -10.33 3.00 -8.72
C ALA A 7 -11.01 2.28 -7.54
N PHE A 8 -10.29 2.07 -6.43
CA PHE A 8 -10.82 1.48 -5.20
C PHE A 8 -10.26 2.21 -3.97
N PRO A 9 -11.01 2.27 -2.84
CA PRO A 9 -10.65 3.08 -1.67
C PRO A 9 -9.28 2.76 -1.06
N CYS A 10 -8.86 1.50 -1.11
CA CYS A 10 -7.58 1.05 -0.56
C CYS A 10 -6.39 1.20 -1.53
N GLY A 11 -6.61 1.63 -2.78
CA GLY A 11 -5.60 1.55 -3.84
C GLY A 11 -4.34 2.39 -3.66
N ARG A 12 -4.34 3.30 -2.70
CA ARG A 12 -3.16 4.07 -2.27
C ARG A 12 -2.92 4.01 -0.76
N CYS A 13 -3.62 3.13 -0.04
CA CYS A 13 -3.35 2.90 1.37
C CYS A 13 -2.02 2.14 1.51
N LEU A 14 -1.20 2.49 2.50
CA LEU A 14 0.02 1.73 2.81
C LEU A 14 -0.27 0.26 3.13
N CYS A 15 -1.40 -0.04 3.79
CA CYS A 15 -1.79 -1.41 4.14
C CYS A 15 -1.86 -2.35 2.94
N ASN A 16 -2.17 -1.80 1.76
CA ASN A 16 -2.30 -2.57 0.51
C ASN A 16 -0.95 -3.11 0.00
N HIS A 17 0.16 -2.58 0.52
CA HIS A 17 1.53 -2.90 0.13
C HIS A 17 2.44 -3.12 1.34
N CYS A 18 1.85 -3.40 2.50
CA CYS A 18 2.56 -3.62 3.75
C CYS A 18 2.71 -5.13 4.00
N ALA A 19 3.93 -5.61 4.18
CA ALA A 19 4.19 -7.03 4.47
C ALA A 19 3.60 -7.49 5.81
N ASN A 20 3.47 -6.58 6.80
CA ASN A 20 2.84 -6.89 8.09
C ASN A 20 1.32 -7.04 7.97
N ASN A 21 0.67 -6.43 6.98
CA ASN A 21 -0.79 -6.46 6.85
C ASN A 21 -1.25 -7.80 6.28
N VAL A 22 -2.12 -8.52 7.00
CA VAL A 22 -2.54 -9.87 6.55
C VAL A 22 -3.49 -9.81 5.34
N GLU A 23 -4.08 -8.64 5.08
CA GLU A 23 -4.98 -8.35 3.96
C GLU A 23 -4.28 -7.57 2.83
N THR A 24 -2.94 -7.53 2.84
CA THR A 24 -2.18 -6.99 1.70
C THR A 24 -2.48 -7.78 0.42
N ILE A 25 -2.54 -7.09 -0.72
CA ILE A 25 -2.81 -7.74 -2.02
C ILE A 25 -1.55 -8.29 -2.70
N ASP A 26 -0.38 -7.89 -2.21
CA ASP A 26 0.90 -8.31 -2.78
C ASP A 26 1.30 -9.70 -2.25
N ASN A 27 2.02 -10.48 -3.05
CA ASN A 27 2.61 -11.72 -2.57
C ASN A 27 3.89 -11.42 -1.76
N CYS A 28 3.86 -11.66 -0.46
CA CYS A 28 4.94 -11.31 0.47
C CYS A 28 5.20 -12.39 1.55
N THR A 29 5.05 -13.66 1.19
CA THR A 29 5.27 -14.79 2.13
C THR A 29 6.67 -14.71 2.73
N GLY A 30 6.75 -14.68 4.07
CA GLY A 30 8.02 -14.62 4.81
C GLY A 30 8.63 -13.22 4.94
N GLU A 31 7.96 -12.16 4.47
CA GLU A 31 8.44 -10.78 4.59
C GLU A 31 7.93 -10.08 5.87
N ALA A 32 6.80 -10.55 6.42
CA ALA A 32 6.19 -10.01 7.62
C ALA A 32 7.09 -10.17 8.85
N LYS A 33 7.17 -9.13 9.69
CA LYS A 33 7.76 -9.22 11.04
C LYS A 33 6.72 -9.54 12.11
N GLU A 34 5.56 -8.91 11.99
CA GLU A 34 4.44 -9.09 12.90
C GLU A 34 3.12 -9.00 12.12
N PRO A 35 2.08 -9.75 12.51
CA PRO A 35 0.79 -9.68 11.85
C PRO A 35 0.04 -8.41 12.27
N CYS A 36 -0.49 -7.69 11.29
CA CYS A 36 -1.32 -6.51 11.43
C CYS A 36 -2.70 -6.79 10.83
N PHE A 37 -3.75 -6.51 11.61
CA PHE A 37 -5.16 -6.73 11.29
C PHE A 37 -5.94 -5.41 11.23
N VAL A 38 -5.27 -4.30 10.93
CA VAL A 38 -5.87 -2.96 10.98
C VAL A 38 -7.01 -2.80 9.97
N CYS A 39 -7.01 -3.62 8.91
CA CYS A 39 -8.04 -3.63 7.89
C CYS A 39 -9.38 -4.20 8.39
N ASP A 40 -9.38 -5.10 9.38
CA ASP A 40 -10.62 -5.63 9.99
C ASP A 40 -11.45 -4.54 10.69
N GLU A 41 -10.81 -3.51 11.22
CA GLU A 41 -11.47 -2.36 11.86
C GLU A 41 -11.64 -1.16 10.90
N CYS A 42 -11.41 -1.36 9.60
CA CYS A 42 -11.44 -0.31 8.60
C CYS A 42 -12.71 -0.36 7.76
N ARG A 43 -13.56 0.67 7.90
CA ARG A 43 -14.82 0.79 7.14
C ARG A 43 -14.67 0.76 5.61
N TRP A 44 -13.47 1.03 5.11
CA TRP A 44 -13.18 1.08 3.68
C TRP A 44 -12.72 -0.26 3.12
N TYR A 45 -12.30 -1.18 4.00
CA TYR A 45 -11.91 -2.52 3.62
C TYR A 45 -13.12 -3.46 3.61
N ASP A 46 -13.91 -3.46 4.70
CA ASP A 46 -15.06 -4.35 4.87
C ASP A 46 -16.42 -3.76 4.45
N GLY A 47 -16.50 -2.42 4.31
CA GLY A 47 -17.72 -1.70 4.00
C GLY A 47 -18.64 -1.43 5.20
N ASP A 48 -18.24 -1.79 6.42
CA ASP A 48 -19.03 -1.57 7.63
C ASP A 48 -18.90 -0.11 8.09
N THR A 49 -19.99 0.65 7.98
CA THR A 49 -20.02 2.06 8.39
C THR A 49 -19.87 2.29 9.89
N ARG A 50 -19.96 1.25 10.73
CA ARG A 50 -19.70 1.32 12.18
C ARG A 50 -18.21 1.40 12.48
N HIS A 51 -17.36 0.90 11.58
CA HIS A 51 -15.92 0.93 11.71
C HIS A 51 -15.33 2.31 11.39
N LYS A 52 -14.10 2.53 11.85
CA LYS A 52 -13.42 3.82 11.68
C LYS A 52 -12.75 3.91 10.30
N ASP A 53 -12.40 5.12 9.90
CA ASP A 53 -11.49 5.33 8.78
C ASP A 53 -10.06 5.05 9.24
N MET A 54 -9.53 3.88 8.89
CA MET A 54 -8.17 3.44 9.21
C MET A 54 -7.22 3.57 8.02
N TRP A 55 -7.56 4.37 7.00
CA TRP A 55 -6.71 4.57 5.84
C TRP A 55 -5.43 5.34 6.20
N ARG A 56 -4.26 4.82 5.80
CA ARG A 56 -2.95 5.34 6.21
C ARG A 56 -2.06 5.68 5.02
N GLN A 57 -1.42 6.85 5.09
CA GLN A 57 -0.31 7.24 4.21
C GLN A 57 1.03 7.18 4.91
N GLU A 58 1.02 7.06 6.24
CA GLU A 58 2.20 7.01 7.10
C GLU A 58 1.96 5.97 8.20
N CYS A 59 2.97 5.15 8.49
CA CYS A 59 2.94 4.16 9.57
C CYS A 59 4.39 3.78 9.92
N GLY A 60 4.75 3.78 11.20
CA GLY A 60 6.09 3.43 11.67
C GLY A 60 6.44 1.95 11.47
N GLU A 61 5.43 1.09 11.55
CA GLU A 61 5.56 -0.36 11.37
C GLU A 61 5.38 -0.79 9.90
N TYR A 62 5.40 0.18 8.96
CA TYR A 62 5.26 -0.13 7.54
C TYR A 62 6.50 -0.83 7.00
N ILE A 63 6.28 -2.01 6.42
CA ILE A 63 7.30 -2.77 5.70
C ILE A 63 6.82 -2.91 4.27
N VAL A 64 7.51 -2.28 3.32
CA VAL A 64 7.18 -2.41 1.90
C VAL A 64 7.42 -3.84 1.42
N THR A 65 6.48 -4.41 0.68
CA THR A 65 6.67 -5.72 0.06
C THR A 65 7.72 -5.70 -1.05
N ASN A 66 8.41 -6.83 -1.29
CA ASN A 66 9.33 -6.92 -2.42
C ASN A 66 8.62 -6.73 -3.77
N GLU A 67 7.43 -7.32 -3.93
CA GLU A 67 6.61 -7.18 -5.13
C GLU A 67 6.29 -5.70 -5.43
N HIS A 68 5.89 -4.93 -4.42
CA HIS A 68 5.65 -3.49 -4.58
C HIS A 68 6.93 -2.73 -4.88
N ALA A 69 8.02 -3.02 -4.16
CA ALA A 69 9.31 -2.39 -4.38
C ALA A 69 9.81 -2.59 -5.82
N GLU A 70 9.63 -3.79 -6.40
CA GLU A 70 9.95 -4.06 -7.80
C GLU A 70 9.06 -3.26 -8.76
N ARG A 71 7.75 -3.20 -8.52
CA ARG A 71 6.82 -2.37 -9.32
C ARG A 71 7.24 -0.90 -9.32
N LEU A 72 7.64 -0.37 -8.17
CA LEU A 72 8.14 1.00 -8.04
C LEU A 72 9.46 1.20 -8.79
N ARG A 73 10.42 0.29 -8.65
CA ARG A 73 11.71 0.33 -9.38
C ARG A 73 11.52 0.30 -10.90
N ARG A 74 10.54 -0.47 -11.41
CA ARG A 74 10.19 -0.47 -12.84
C ARG A 74 9.69 0.89 -13.31
N LYS A 75 8.90 1.60 -12.50
CA LYS A 75 8.38 2.93 -12.83
C LYS A 75 9.45 4.03 -12.83
N LEU A 76 10.55 3.83 -12.09
CA LEU A 76 11.67 4.78 -12.03
C LEU A 76 12.58 4.74 -13.29
N LYS A 77 12.48 3.71 -14.13
CA LYS A 77 13.26 3.60 -15.37
C LYS A 77 12.57 4.33 -16.53
N LEU A 78 12.64 5.66 -16.56
CA LEU A 78 12.55 6.49 -17.79
C LEU A 78 12.77 7.99 -17.50
N ILE A 79 13.99 8.36 -17.10
CA ILE A 79 14.55 9.70 -17.40
C ILE A 79 16.00 9.47 -17.83
N THR A 80 16.21 8.95 -19.03
CA THR A 80 17.53 8.92 -19.67
C THR A 80 17.44 9.61 -21.02
N GLY A 81 17.96 10.84 -21.07
CA GLY A 81 18.41 11.54 -22.28
C GLY A 81 17.38 12.44 -22.97
N GLY A 82 17.53 13.77 -22.82
CA GLY A 82 16.77 14.71 -23.67
C GLY A 82 16.84 16.21 -23.37
N HIS A 83 18.00 16.79 -23.05
CA HIS A 83 18.36 18.11 -23.58
C HIS A 83 19.89 18.31 -23.54
N THR A 84 20.48 18.16 -24.72
CA THR A 84 21.77 18.70 -25.13
C THR A 84 21.68 20.20 -25.32
N SER A 85 22.70 20.91 -24.80
CA SER A 85 23.15 22.28 -25.12
C SER A 85 22.24 23.44 -24.73
#